data_AF-A0A1G1NGK8-F1
#
_entry.id   AF-A0A1G1NGK8-F1
#
_cell.length_a   1.000
_cell.length_b   1.000
_cell.length_c   1.000
_cell.angle_alpha   90.00
_cell.angle_beta   90.00
_cell.angle_gamma   90.00
#
_symmetry.space_group_name_H-M   'P 1'
#
loop_
_entity.id
_entity.type
_entity.pdbx_description
1 polymer ?
#
loop_
_entity_poly.entity_id
_entity_poly.type
_entity_poly.pdbx_seq_one_letter_code
_entity_poly.pdbx_strand_id
1 'polypeptide(L)' 'QALLDAMRTLDGRRLLDCVHERSIVMCGDGAAACVLDAARALGAVSARVARYGTSADAGGDPGSTTGYAGIVIT' A
#
# COMPACT_ATOMS: atom_id res chain seq x y z
N GLN A 1 -2.09 4.57 -9.10
CA GLN A 1 -0.83 4.58 -8.33
C GLN A 1 -0.92 5.34 -6.99
N ALA A 2 -1.90 6.22 -6.77
CA ALA A 2 -2.04 7.03 -5.55
C ALA A 2 -1.88 6.26 -4.21
N LEU A 3 -2.41 5.04 -4.10
CA LEU A 3 -2.25 4.21 -2.89
C LEU A 3 -0.78 3.86 -2.63
N LEU A 4 -0.01 3.48 -3.66
CA LEU A 4 1.41 3.18 -3.55
C LEU A 4 2.22 4.42 -3.16
N ASP A 5 1.81 5.59 -3.67
CA ASP A 5 2.43 6.86 -3.30
C ASP A 5 2.12 7.24 -1.86
N ALA A 6 0.92 6.96 -1.36
CA ALA A 6 0.59 7.09 0.05
C ALA A 6 1.46 6.18 0.92
N MET A 7 1.65 4.91 0.56
CA MET A 7 2.51 3.98 1.32
C MET A 7 3.97 4.45 1.41
N ARG A 8 4.49 5.18 0.42
CA ARG A 8 5.86 5.73 0.43
C ARG A 8 6.07 6.83 1.47
N THR A 9 4.99 7.41 2.01
CA THR A 9 5.08 8.54 2.94
C THR A 9 5.28 8.15 4.40
N LEU A 10 5.23 6.85 4.73
CA LEU A 10 5.26 6.35 6.12
C LEU A 10 4.15 6.99 7.01
N ASP A 11 3.05 7.40 6.39
CA ASP A 11 1.91 8.02 7.05
C ASP A 11 0.70 7.08 6.93
N GLY A 12 0.37 6.40 8.03
CA GLY A 12 -0.76 5.48 8.08
C GLY A 12 -2.10 6.18 7.84
N ARG A 13 -2.25 7.43 8.28
CA ARG A 13 -3.47 8.20 8.07
C ARG A 13 -3.66 8.52 6.59
N ARG A 14 -2.60 8.97 5.91
CA ARG A 14 -2.63 9.24 4.47
C ARG A 14 -2.97 8.00 3.65
N LEU A 15 -2.53 6.81 4.08
CA LEU A 15 -2.93 5.55 3.44
C LEU A 15 -4.44 5.35 3.55
N LEU A 16 -5.01 5.44 4.75
CA LEU A 16 -6.43 5.21 5.00
C LEU A 16 -7.31 6.26 4.31
N ASP A 17 -6.91 7.53 4.33
CA ASP A 17 -7.63 8.59 3.62
C ASP A 17 -7.64 8.30 2.11
N CYS A 18 -6.51 7.87 1.54
CA CYS A 18 -6.45 7.47 0.13
C CYS A 18 -7.33 6.24 -0.18
N VAL A 19 -7.40 5.25 0.72
CA VAL A 19 -8.27 4.07 0.56
C VAL A 19 -9.73 4.50 0.49
N HIS A 20 -10.17 5.36 1.42
CA HIS A 20 -11.55 5.84 1.48
C HIS A 20 -11.90 6.76 0.29
N GLU A 21 -11.10 7.78 0.03
CA GLU A 21 -11.34 8.78 -1.03
C GLU A 21 -11.39 8.15 -2.43
N ARG A 22 -10.65 7.05 -2.63
CA ARG A 22 -10.61 6.32 -3.91
C ARG A 22 -11.52 5.10 -3.94
N SER A 23 -12.26 4.83 -2.85
CA SER A 23 -13.11 3.64 -2.70
C SER A 23 -12.37 2.35 -3.05
N ILE A 24 -11.10 2.26 -2.62
CA ILE A 24 -10.27 1.07 -2.84
C ILE A 24 -10.66 0.01 -1.81
N VAL A 25 -10.86 -1.22 -2.26
CA VAL A 25 -10.97 -2.36 -1.35
C VAL A 25 -9.57 -2.94 -1.14
N MET A 26 -9.04 -2.79 0.06
CA MET A 26 -7.73 -3.30 0.46
C MET A 26 -7.88 -4.17 1.70
N CYS A 27 -7.57 -5.46 1.58
CA CYS A 27 -7.51 -6.34 2.73
C CYS A 27 -6.28 -5.96 3.58
N GLY A 28 -6.52 -5.57 4.84
CA GLY A 28 -5.45 -5.20 5.77
C GLY A 28 -4.95 -3.77 5.63
N ASP A 29 -5.76 -2.85 5.12
CA ASP A 29 -5.49 -1.40 5.12
C ASP A 29 -5.14 -0.86 6.52
N GLY A 30 -5.89 -1.24 7.56
CA GLY A 30 -5.61 -0.86 8.95
C GLY A 30 -4.29 -1.44 9.48
N ALA A 31 -3.97 -2.69 9.14
CA ALA A 31 -2.71 -3.32 9.52
C ALA A 31 -1.51 -2.64 8.82
N ALA A 32 -1.66 -2.35 7.51
CA ALA A 32 -0.64 -1.63 6.76
C ALA A 32 -0.42 -0.21 7.31
N ALA A 33 -1.49 0.52 7.62
CA ALA A 33 -1.40 1.85 8.23
C ALA A 33 -0.65 1.81 9.58
N CYS A 34 -0.96 0.83 10.42
CA CYS A 34 -0.29 0.61 11.70
C CYS A 34 1.22 0.36 11.52
N VAL A 35 1.62 -0.47 10.55
CA VAL A 35 3.04 -0.72 10.25
C VAL A 35 3.76 0.54 9.78
N LEU A 36 3.12 1.37 8.95
CA LEU A 36 3.71 2.63 8.49
C LEU A 36 3.98 3.59 9.66
N ASP A 37 2.98 3.79 10.53
CA ASP A 37 3.12 4.67 11.70
C ASP A 37 4.11 4.11 12.72
N ALA A 38 4.09 2.79 12.97
CA ALA A 38 5.05 2.15 13.86
C ALA A 38 6.48 2.30 13.35
N ALA A 39 6.72 2.06 12.06
CA ALA A 39 8.05 2.21 11.48
C ALA A 39 8.53 3.66 11.54
N ARG A 40 7.65 4.63 11.25
CA ARG A 40 7.95 6.06 11.40
C ARG A 40 8.31 6.41 12.84
N ALA A 41 7.55 5.92 13.82
CA ALA A 41 7.82 6.13 15.24
C ALA A 41 9.15 5.50 15.70
N LEU A 42 9.56 4.40 15.07
CA LEU A 42 10.86 3.75 15.30
C LEU A 42 12.04 4.42 14.57
N GLY A 43 11.78 5.49 13.82
CA GLY A 43 12.82 6.28 13.15
C GLY A 43 13.09 5.89 11.69
N ALA A 44 12.22 5.09 11.05
CA ALA A 44 12.31 4.87 9.62
C ALA A 44 12.13 6.20 8.86
N VAL A 45 12.97 6.43 7.86
CA VAL A 45 12.99 7.67 7.08
C VAL A 45 12.55 7.48 5.64
N SER A 46 12.37 6.23 5.22
CA SER A 46 12.11 5.90 3.83
C SER A 46 11.24 4.67 3.66
N ALA A 47 10.37 4.71 2.66
CA ALA A 47 9.63 3.56 2.19
C ALA A 47 9.65 3.54 0.66
N ARG A 48 9.92 2.37 0.07
CA ARG A 48 9.90 2.17 -1.38
C ARG A 48 9.07 0.96 -1.77
N VAL A 49 8.38 1.08 -2.89
CA VAL A 49 7.71 -0.06 -3.53
C VAL A 49 8.79 -0.97 -4.11
N ALA A 50 8.94 -2.16 -3.56
CA ALA A 50 9.84 -3.18 -4.07
C ALA A 50 9.29 -3.82 -5.34
N ARG A 51 7.98 -4.10 -5.35
CA ARG A 51 7.27 -4.64 -6.52
C ARG A 51 5.79 -4.32 -6.43
N TYR A 52 5.16 -4.15 -7.58
CA TYR A 52 3.71 -4.18 -7.74
C TYR A 52 3.36 -5.14 -8.86
N GLY A 53 2.24 -5.84 -8.73
CA GLY A 53 1.68 -6.72 -9.74
C GLY A 53 0.20 -6.95 -9.51
N THR A 54 -0.46 -7.65 -10.41
CA THR A 54 -1.89 -7.97 -10.33
C THR A 54 -2.13 -9.45 -10.58
N SER A 55 -3.31 -9.96 -10.21
CA SER A 55 -3.71 -11.32 -10.56
C SER A 55 -3.75 -11.59 -12.07
N ALA A 56 -3.88 -10.55 -12.91
CA ALA A 56 -3.79 -10.70 -14.36
C ALA A 56 -2.37 -11.06 -14.84
N ASP A 57 -1.32 -10.66 -14.11
CA ASP A 57 0.06 -11.01 -14.45
C ASP A 57 0.31 -12.53 -14.35
N ALA A 58 -0.54 -13.24 -13.60
CA ALA A 58 -0.53 -14.70 -13.49
C ALA A 58 -1.48 -15.39 -14.49
N GLY A 59 -2.04 -14.66 -15.45
CA GLY A 59 -3.00 -15.18 -16.44
C GLY A 59 -4.47 -15.13 -16.02
N GLY A 60 -4.81 -14.40 -14.95
CA GLY A 60 -6.19 -14.15 -14.53
C GLY A 60 -6.95 -13.17 -15.44
N ASP A 61 -8.24 -12.98 -15.18
CA ASP A 61 -9.10 -12.05 -15.93
C ASP A 61 -8.65 -10.59 -15.73
N PRO A 62 -8.25 -9.87 -16.80
CA PRO A 62 -7.86 -8.46 -16.71
C PRO A 62 -9.03 -7.51 -16.39
N GLY A 63 -10.28 -7.94 -16.54
CA GLY A 63 -11.47 -7.16 -16.18
C GLY A 63 -11.76 -7.11 -14.67
N SER A 64 -11.17 -8.02 -13.89
CA SER A 64 -11.40 -8.13 -12.45
C SER A 64 -10.13 -8.60 -11.74
N THR A 65 -9.28 -7.65 -11.36
CA THR A 65 -7.95 -7.94 -10.81
C THR A 65 -7.78 -7.56 -9.35
N THR A 66 -7.05 -8.39 -8.61
CA THR A 66 -6.49 -8.04 -7.29
C THR A 66 -5.06 -7.52 -7.46
N GLY A 67 -4.75 -6.36 -6.86
CA GLY A 67 -3.40 -5.81 -6.82
C GLY A 67 -2.57 -6.37 -5.65
N TYR A 68 -1.29 -6.58 -5.88
CA TYR A 68 -0.31 -7.03 -4.90
C TYR A 68 0.87 -6.05 -4.87
N ALA A 69 1.22 -5.55 -3.69
CA ALA A 69 2.31 -4.61 -3.49
C ALA A 69 3.25 -5.10 -2.39
N GLY A 70 4.56 -5.03 -2.65
CA GLY A 70 5.59 -5.19 -1.63
C GLY A 70 6.27 -3.85 -1.35
N ILE A 71 6.39 -3.48 -0.08
CA ILE A 71 7.06 -2.26 0.39
C ILE A 71 8.27 -2.66 1.23
N VAL A 72 9.40 -1.98 1.04
CA VAL A 72 10.58 -2.05 1.90
C VAL A 72 10.69 -0.72 2.65
N ILE A 73 10.83 -0.80 3.97
CA ILE A 73 10.93 0.33 4.88
C ILE A 73 12.34 0.34 5.48
N THR A 74 12.98 1.51 5.51
CA THR A 74 14.33 1.74 6.07
C THR A 74 14.43 3.07 6.79
#